data_AF-A0A2W6Y1Q3-F1
#
_entry.id   AF-A0A2W6Y1Q3-F1
#
_cell.length_a   1.000
_cell.length_b   1.000
_cell.length_c   1.000
_cell.angle_alpha   90.00
_cell.angle_beta   90.00
_cell.angle_gamma   90.00
#
_symmetry.space_group_name_H-M   'P 1'
#
loop_
_entity.id
_entity.type
_entity.pdbx_description
1 polymer ?
#
loop_
_entity_poly.entity_id
_entity_poly.type
_entity_poly.pdbx_seq_one_letter_code
_entity_poly.pdbx_strand_id
1 'polypeptide(L)'
;MYIILLSVFQREASIKDFLTQKIEDSNNLTPSWLIVSMVRIVVISILLSQFVPVVPSIFSAIQLFGFEINKFGFTFLTLALFDIIRNILTFFFYSGVGSGKRLKGLTLVAGKFYFVESIAFIILGFVLFYYPVDLVKYFYIIIGIFVFSFILKNLIYLFHKQNVLPEKWYYKFLYICTLQIVPVLVLWKFLFY
;
A
#
# COMPACT_ATOMS: atom_id res chain seq x y z
N MET A 1 7.99 -8.66 11.39
CA MET A 1 7.52 -7.25 11.43
C MET A 1 6.21 -7.08 12.17
N TYR A 2 5.12 -7.80 11.86
CA TYR A 2 3.85 -7.61 12.58
C TYR A 2 3.87 -7.96 14.07
N ILE A 3 4.68 -8.94 14.48
CA ILE A 3 4.92 -9.21 15.91
C ILE A 3 5.52 -7.97 16.59
N ILE A 4 6.53 -7.34 16.00
CA ILE A 4 7.15 -6.11 16.54
C ILE A 4 6.13 -4.97 16.59
N LEU A 5 5.31 -4.81 15.55
CA LEU A 5 4.23 -3.82 15.54
C LEU A 5 3.29 -4.00 16.74
N LEU A 6 2.77 -5.21 16.93
CA LEU A 6 1.76 -5.50 17.95
C LEU A 6 2.34 -5.48 19.36
N SER A 7 3.48 -6.14 19.58
CA SER A 7 4.12 -6.23 20.88
C SER A 7 4.75 -4.92 21.33
N VAL A 8 5.55 -4.27 20.47
CA VAL A 8 6.34 -3.09 20.86
C VAL A 8 5.56 -1.80 20.67
N PHE A 9 5.03 -1.56 19.46
CA PHE A 9 4.40 -0.27 19.14
C PHE A 9 2.94 -0.20 19.59
N GLN A 10 2.24 -1.32 19.68
CA GLN A 10 0.85 -1.36 20.15
C GLN A 10 0.72 -1.94 21.56
N ARG A 11 1.83 -2.11 22.29
CA ARG A 11 1.86 -2.54 23.71
C ARG A 11 1.09 -3.86 23.93
N GLU A 12 1.48 -4.89 23.20
CA GLU A 12 0.89 -6.23 23.28
C GLU A 12 -0.60 -6.29 22.88
N ALA A 13 -1.05 -5.35 22.05
CA ALA A 13 -2.41 -5.37 21.50
C ALA A 13 -2.65 -6.62 20.65
N SER A 14 -3.86 -7.17 20.75
CA SER A 14 -4.30 -8.20 19.81
C SER A 14 -4.61 -7.60 18.43
N ILE A 15 -4.72 -8.45 17.40
CA ILE A 15 -5.15 -8.03 16.06
C ILE A 15 -6.51 -7.31 16.12
N LYS A 16 -7.43 -7.83 16.95
CA LYS A 16 -8.76 -7.22 17.13
C LYS A 16 -8.66 -5.82 17.73
N ASP A 17 -7.80 -5.64 18.72
CA ASP A 17 -7.60 -4.35 19.38
C ASP A 17 -7.04 -3.33 18.39
N PHE A 18 -6.03 -3.72 17.61
CA PHE A 18 -5.46 -2.87 16.55
C PHE A 18 -6.52 -2.45 15.52
N LEU A 19 -7.35 -3.38 15.05
CA LEU A 19 -8.38 -3.09 14.05
C LEU A 19 -9.51 -2.21 14.60
N THR A 20 -9.80 -2.28 15.89
CA THR A 20 -10.89 -1.52 16.53
C THR A 20 -10.46 -0.20 17.18
N GLN A 21 -9.14 0.04 17.28
CA GLN A 21 -8.55 1.25 17.89
C GLN A 21 -9.13 2.57 17.35
N LYS A 22 -9.46 3.52 18.22
CA LYS A 22 -9.88 4.86 17.80
C LYS A 22 -8.68 5.78 17.62
N ILE A 23 -8.84 6.86 16.84
CA ILE A 23 -7.79 7.87 16.61
C ILE A 23 -7.24 8.44 17.93
N GLU A 24 -8.12 8.66 18.91
CA GLU A 24 -7.76 9.20 20.23
C GLU A 24 -6.80 8.29 21.01
N ASP A 25 -6.91 6.98 20.81
CA ASP A 25 -6.09 5.97 21.49
C ASP A 25 -4.80 5.62 20.71
N SER A 26 -4.54 6.32 19.60
CA SER A 26 -3.50 5.99 18.62
C SER A 26 -2.18 6.74 18.86
N ASN A 27 -1.48 6.47 19.97
CA ASN A 27 -0.23 7.17 20.31
C ASN A 27 0.96 6.86 19.37
N ASN A 28 1.00 5.66 18.78
CA ASN A 28 2.09 5.21 17.91
C ASN A 28 1.67 5.10 16.43
N LEU A 29 0.84 6.03 15.96
CA LEU A 29 0.26 5.99 14.61
C LEU A 29 1.31 6.00 13.49
N THR A 30 2.25 6.95 13.52
CA THR A 30 3.28 7.10 12.48
C THR A 30 4.18 5.87 12.33
N PRO A 31 4.83 5.34 13.39
CA PRO A 31 5.65 4.15 13.26
C PRO A 31 4.82 2.93 12.86
N SER A 32 3.58 2.81 13.36
CA SER A 32 2.69 1.72 12.99
C SER A 32 2.35 1.73 11.51
N TRP A 33 1.98 2.90 10.98
CA TRP A 33 1.68 3.10 9.59
C TRP A 33 2.89 2.84 8.69
N LEU A 34 4.10 3.25 9.11
CA LEU A 34 5.34 3.01 8.37
C LEU A 34 5.63 1.50 8.26
N ILE A 35 5.57 0.78 9.38
CA ILE A 35 5.79 -0.67 9.40
C ILE A 35 4.77 -1.39 8.51
N VAL A 36 3.49 -1.06 8.63
CA VAL A 36 2.44 -1.70 7.82
C VAL A 36 2.65 -1.40 6.33
N SER A 37 2.98 -0.16 5.98
CA SER A 37 3.25 0.24 4.59
C SER A 37 4.46 -0.48 4.02
N MET A 38 5.54 -0.62 4.80
CA MET A 38 6.73 -1.35 4.41
C MET A 38 6.43 -2.83 4.17
N VAL A 39 5.74 -3.50 5.09
CA VAL A 39 5.33 -4.90 4.91
C VAL A 39 4.48 -5.05 3.65
N ARG A 40 3.52 -4.14 3.45
CA ARG A 40 2.68 -4.15 2.24
C ARG A 40 3.51 -4.04 0.97
N ILE A 41 4.45 -3.09 0.90
CA ILE A 41 5.33 -2.90 -0.26
C ILE A 41 6.11 -4.18 -0.53
N VAL A 42 6.71 -4.79 0.49
CA VAL A 42 7.48 -6.03 0.35
C VAL A 42 6.62 -7.16 -0.21
N VAL A 43 5.43 -7.39 0.37
CA VAL A 43 4.55 -8.49 -0.05
C VAL A 43 4.02 -8.28 -1.47
N ILE A 44 3.64 -7.04 -1.83
CA ILE A 44 3.24 -6.72 -3.20
C ILE A 44 4.41 -6.91 -4.17
N SER A 45 5.64 -6.54 -3.77
CA SER A 45 6.83 -6.74 -4.60
C SER A 45 7.10 -8.20 -4.86
N ILE A 46 6.96 -9.05 -3.83
CA ILE A 46 7.06 -10.51 -3.96
C ILE A 46 6.05 -11.02 -4.99
N LEU A 47 4.78 -10.61 -4.88
CA LEU A 47 3.72 -11.05 -5.80
C LEU A 47 3.95 -10.57 -7.24
N LEU A 48 4.25 -9.28 -7.44
CA LEU A 48 4.30 -8.70 -8.78
C LEU A 48 5.61 -8.97 -9.52
N SER A 49 6.73 -9.15 -8.81
CA SER A 49 8.05 -9.28 -9.44
C SER A 49 8.18 -10.45 -10.41
N GLN A 50 7.42 -11.53 -10.22
CA GLN A 50 7.38 -12.69 -11.13
C GLN A 50 6.76 -12.34 -12.49
N PHE A 51 5.89 -11.33 -12.53
CA PHE A 51 5.15 -10.90 -13.70
C PHE A 51 5.77 -9.69 -14.41
N VAL A 52 6.76 -9.05 -13.80
CA VAL A 52 7.50 -7.96 -14.45
C VAL A 52 8.25 -8.51 -15.65
N PRO A 53 8.02 -7.99 -16.87
CA PRO A 53 8.59 -8.58 -18.08
C PRO A 53 10.10 -8.38 -18.14
N VAL A 54 10.56 -7.13 -18.00
CA VAL A 54 11.97 -6.72 -18.16
C VAL A 54 12.33 -5.67 -17.10
N VAL A 55 13.56 -5.73 -16.59
CA VAL A 55 14.14 -4.66 -15.77
C VAL A 55 14.82 -3.66 -16.71
N PRO A 56 14.48 -2.36 -16.68
CA PRO A 56 15.11 -1.38 -17.55
C PRO A 56 16.62 -1.30 -17.35
N SER A 57 17.37 -1.04 -18.43
CA SER A 57 18.85 -1.05 -18.43
C SER A 57 19.47 -0.04 -17.45
N ILE A 58 18.77 1.07 -17.19
CA ILE A 58 19.15 2.07 -16.19
C ILE A 58 19.29 1.44 -14.79
N PHE A 59 18.40 0.48 -14.46
CA PHE A 59 18.43 -0.20 -13.16
C PHE A 59 19.38 -1.39 -13.16
N SER A 60 19.51 -2.12 -14.28
CA SER A 60 20.44 -3.24 -14.36
C SER A 60 21.90 -2.79 -14.34
N ALA A 61 22.20 -1.58 -14.82
CA ALA A 61 23.55 -1.01 -14.79
C ALA A 61 23.99 -0.54 -13.39
N ILE A 62 23.08 -0.43 -12.42
CA ILE A 62 23.41 -0.09 -11.04
C ILE A 62 23.93 -1.35 -10.35
N GLN A 63 25.25 -1.45 -10.22
CA GLN A 63 25.91 -2.47 -9.43
C GLN A 63 26.25 -1.93 -8.04
N LEU A 64 25.56 -2.45 -7.03
CA LEU A 64 25.83 -2.15 -5.61
C LEU A 64 26.56 -3.35 -4.99
N PHE A 65 27.81 -3.17 -4.58
CA PHE A 65 28.63 -4.23 -3.98
C PHE A 65 28.75 -5.50 -4.87
N GLY A 66 28.71 -5.32 -6.19
CA GLY A 66 28.75 -6.43 -7.16
C GLY A 66 27.40 -7.13 -7.40
N PHE A 67 26.33 -6.68 -6.76
CA PHE A 67 24.97 -7.17 -7.01
C PHE A 67 24.22 -6.25 -7.99
N GLU A 68 23.58 -6.85 -8.99
CA GLU A 68 22.68 -6.17 -9.91
C GLU A 68 21.24 -6.17 -9.40
N ILE A 69 20.49 -5.15 -9.77
CA ILE A 69 19.08 -5.04 -9.41
C ILE A 69 18.26 -6.07 -10.20
N ASN A 70 17.76 -7.08 -9.51
CA ASN A 70 16.86 -8.09 -10.08
C ASN A 70 15.41 -7.58 -10.19
N LYS A 71 14.52 -8.39 -10.78
CA LYS A 71 13.09 -8.06 -10.93
C LYS A 71 12.42 -7.68 -9.60
N PHE A 72 12.77 -8.35 -8.52
CA PHE A 72 12.28 -8.03 -7.18
C PHE A 72 12.74 -6.64 -6.73
N GLY A 73 14.04 -6.35 -6.79
CA GLY A 73 14.61 -5.08 -6.39
C GLY A 73 14.03 -3.91 -7.18
N PHE A 74 13.87 -4.07 -8.50
CA PHE A 74 13.22 -3.08 -9.36
C PHE A 74 11.77 -2.84 -8.93
N THR A 75 10.99 -3.91 -8.71
CA THR A 75 9.58 -3.81 -8.29
C THR A 75 9.48 -3.12 -6.92
N PHE A 76 10.33 -3.52 -5.98
CA PHE A 76 10.38 -2.96 -4.62
C PHE A 76 10.71 -1.47 -4.61
N LEU A 77 11.77 -1.07 -5.30
CA LEU A 77 12.18 0.34 -5.38
C LEU A 77 11.10 1.20 -6.03
N THR A 78 10.49 0.69 -7.10
CA THR A 78 9.37 1.37 -7.79
C THR A 78 8.19 1.58 -6.86
N LEU A 79 7.77 0.54 -6.13
CA LEU A 79 6.64 0.62 -5.19
C LEU A 79 6.95 1.50 -3.98
N ALA A 80 8.18 1.46 -3.46
CA ALA A 80 8.63 2.32 -2.38
C ALA A 80 8.61 3.79 -2.79
N LEU A 81 9.19 4.11 -3.95
CA LEU A 81 9.19 5.47 -4.49
C LEU A 81 7.75 5.96 -4.75
N PHE A 82 6.92 5.11 -5.34
CA PHE A 82 5.51 5.39 -5.55
C PHE A 82 4.79 5.72 -4.24
N ASP A 83 4.98 4.93 -3.19
CA ASP A 83 4.31 5.15 -1.90
C ASP A 83 4.79 6.47 -1.26
N ILE A 84 6.10 6.75 -1.29
CA ILE A 84 6.68 8.01 -0.80
C ILE A 84 6.07 9.22 -1.53
N ILE A 85 6.09 9.22 -2.86
CA ILE A 85 5.55 10.33 -3.66
C ILE A 85 4.05 10.50 -3.37
N ARG A 86 3.28 9.40 -3.36
CA ARG A 86 1.84 9.44 -3.06
C ARG A 86 1.56 10.06 -1.69
N ASN A 87 2.36 9.71 -0.68
CA ASN A 87 2.20 10.22 0.68
C ASN A 87 2.55 11.71 0.78
N ILE A 88 3.62 12.15 0.09
CA ILE A 88 3.99 13.57 -0.01
C ILE A 88 2.86 14.37 -0.68
N LEU A 89 2.34 13.90 -1.82
CA LEU A 89 1.24 14.57 -2.52
C LEU A 89 -0.05 14.57 -1.70
N THR A 90 -0.33 13.48 -0.98
CA THR A 90 -1.48 13.41 -0.06
C THR A 90 -1.35 14.43 1.07
N PHE A 91 -0.15 14.57 1.65
CA PHE A 91 0.11 15.58 2.67
C PHE A 91 -0.10 17.01 2.13
N PHE A 92 0.44 17.33 0.95
CA PHE A 92 0.23 18.64 0.32
C PHE A 92 -1.24 18.91 -0.01
N PHE A 93 -1.95 17.91 -0.50
CA PHE A 93 -3.38 18.03 -0.80
C PHE A 93 -4.20 18.36 0.46
N TYR A 94 -4.01 17.62 1.55
CA TYR A 94 -4.74 17.86 2.81
C TYR A 94 -4.36 19.20 3.45
N SER A 95 -3.10 19.62 3.34
CA SER A 95 -2.63 20.92 3.79
C SER A 95 -3.25 22.06 2.95
N GLY A 96 -3.26 21.93 1.62
CA GLY A 96 -3.81 22.94 0.71
C GLY A 96 -5.33 23.11 0.81
N VAL A 97 -6.07 22.05 1.14
CA VAL A 97 -7.53 22.08 1.33
C VAL A 97 -7.94 22.49 2.77
N GLY A 98 -6.96 22.74 3.66
CA GLY A 98 -7.23 23.09 5.06
C GLY A 98 -7.82 21.92 5.88
N SER A 99 -7.67 20.69 5.40
CA SER A 99 -8.23 19.48 6.02
C SER A 99 -7.20 18.66 6.81
N GLY A 100 -6.04 19.23 7.16
CA GLY A 100 -4.92 18.53 7.80
C GLY A 100 -5.28 17.71 9.05
N LYS A 101 -6.29 18.12 9.83
CA LYS A 101 -6.80 17.35 11.00
C LYS A 101 -7.29 15.95 10.63
N ARG A 102 -7.80 15.75 9.40
CA ARG A 102 -8.30 14.47 8.89
C ARG A 102 -7.20 13.54 8.41
N LEU A 103 -5.98 14.05 8.20
CA LEU A 103 -4.85 13.25 7.75
C LEU A 103 -4.53 12.12 8.73
N LYS A 104 -4.60 12.40 10.04
CA LYS A 104 -4.40 11.36 11.08
C LYS A 104 -5.44 10.25 10.97
N GLY A 105 -6.70 10.60 10.76
CA GLY A 105 -7.78 9.63 10.55
C GLY A 105 -7.59 8.81 9.28
N LEU A 106 -7.21 9.47 8.18
CA LEU A 106 -6.87 8.79 6.93
C LEU A 106 -5.72 7.80 7.14
N THR A 107 -4.62 8.22 7.78
CA THR A 107 -3.46 7.36 8.06
C THR A 107 -3.83 6.15 8.91
N LEU A 108 -4.68 6.31 9.93
CA LEU A 108 -5.13 5.19 10.76
C LEU A 108 -6.00 4.21 9.97
N VAL A 109 -7.00 4.71 9.26
CA VAL A 109 -7.91 3.87 8.47
C VAL A 109 -7.17 3.17 7.33
N ALA A 110 -6.27 3.88 6.65
CA ALA A 110 -5.38 3.32 5.63
C ALA A 110 -4.46 2.25 6.23
N GLY A 111 -3.86 2.50 7.39
CA GLY A 111 -2.99 1.55 8.08
C GLY A 111 -3.72 0.25 8.43
N LYS A 112 -4.95 0.33 8.95
CA LYS A 112 -5.76 -0.87 9.23
C LYS A 112 -6.10 -1.64 7.96
N PHE A 113 -6.48 -0.92 6.90
CA PHE A 113 -6.77 -1.54 5.61
C PHE A 113 -5.52 -2.25 5.05
N TYR A 114 -4.38 -1.57 5.02
CA TYR A 114 -3.11 -2.12 4.54
C TYR A 114 -2.63 -3.31 5.36
N PHE A 115 -2.94 -3.37 6.65
CA PHE A 115 -2.65 -4.51 7.51
C PHE A 115 -3.47 -5.75 7.12
N VAL A 116 -4.77 -5.58 6.83
CA VAL A 116 -5.62 -6.70 6.38
C VAL A 116 -5.25 -7.12 4.96
N GLU A 117 -5.03 -6.14 4.07
CA GLU A 117 -4.62 -6.36 2.68
C GLU A 117 -3.31 -7.14 2.59
N SER A 118 -2.31 -6.79 3.40
CA SER A 118 -1.02 -7.50 3.39
C SER A 118 -1.13 -8.94 3.87
N ILE A 119 -1.99 -9.25 4.85
CA ILE A 119 -2.23 -10.63 5.30
C ILE A 119 -2.82 -11.44 4.14
N ALA A 120 -3.81 -10.90 3.43
CA ALA A 120 -4.37 -11.55 2.25
C ALA A 120 -3.29 -11.79 1.17
N PHE A 121 -2.44 -10.81 0.91
CA PHE A 121 -1.34 -10.94 -0.06
C PHE A 121 -0.23 -11.90 0.38
N ILE A 122 0.02 -12.05 1.68
CA ILE A 122 0.93 -13.07 2.20
C ILE A 122 0.40 -14.46 1.85
N ILE A 123 -0.90 -14.71 2.06
CA ILE A 123 -1.55 -15.99 1.72
C ILE A 123 -1.43 -16.26 0.20
N LEU A 124 -1.68 -15.25 -0.64
CA LEU A 124 -1.46 -15.37 -2.08
C LEU A 124 0.00 -15.69 -2.41
N GLY A 125 0.95 -15.02 -1.75
CA GLY A 125 2.37 -15.33 -1.91
C GLY A 125 2.68 -16.80 -1.62
N PHE A 126 2.14 -17.35 -0.53
CA PHE A 126 2.28 -18.78 -0.25
C PHE A 126 1.71 -19.66 -1.36
N VAL A 127 0.54 -19.33 -1.90
CA VAL A 127 -0.04 -20.09 -3.03
C VAL A 127 0.87 -20.04 -4.26
N LEU A 128 1.38 -18.85 -4.61
CA LEU A 128 2.24 -18.65 -5.78
C LEU A 128 3.54 -19.46 -5.72
N PHE A 129 4.19 -19.52 -4.54
CA PHE A 129 5.52 -20.14 -4.41
C PHE A 129 5.49 -21.62 -4.04
N TYR A 130 4.42 -22.11 -3.39
CA TYR A 130 4.38 -23.49 -2.88
C TYR A 130 3.43 -24.41 -3.65
N TYR A 131 2.52 -23.88 -4.48
CA TYR A 131 1.61 -24.68 -5.29
C TYR A 131 1.92 -24.52 -6.78
N PRO A 132 1.78 -25.59 -7.59
CA PRO A 132 1.96 -25.51 -9.03
C PRO A 132 0.77 -24.77 -9.65
N VAL A 133 0.89 -23.45 -9.78
CA VAL A 133 -0.13 -22.59 -10.39
C VAL A 133 0.29 -22.13 -11.78
N ASP A 134 -0.68 -22.06 -12.69
CA ASP A 134 -0.50 -21.42 -14.00
C ASP A 134 -0.29 -19.92 -13.80
N LEU A 135 0.89 -19.42 -14.15
CA LEU A 135 1.28 -18.03 -13.91
C LEU A 135 0.38 -17.02 -14.63
N VAL A 136 -0.10 -17.34 -15.83
CA VAL A 136 -0.95 -16.42 -16.61
C VAL A 136 -2.31 -16.30 -15.94
N LYS A 137 -2.94 -17.43 -15.58
CA LYS A 137 -4.21 -17.44 -14.84
C LYS A 137 -4.06 -16.76 -13.49
N TYR A 138 -2.96 -17.04 -12.80
CA TYR A 138 -2.67 -16.46 -11.49
C TYR A 138 -2.49 -14.94 -11.56
N PHE A 139 -1.84 -14.43 -12.61
CA PHE A 139 -1.70 -12.99 -12.83
C PHE A 139 -3.06 -12.28 -12.98
N TYR A 140 -3.99 -12.86 -13.75
CA TYR A 140 -5.35 -12.30 -13.87
C TYR A 140 -6.11 -12.31 -12.54
N ILE A 141 -5.94 -13.36 -11.73
CA ILE A 141 -6.51 -13.41 -10.37
C ILE A 141 -5.93 -12.29 -9.51
N ILE A 142 -4.61 -12.11 -9.52
CA ILE A 142 -3.94 -11.03 -8.78
C ILE A 142 -4.50 -9.67 -9.20
N ILE A 143 -4.61 -9.39 -10.50
CA ILE A 143 -5.19 -8.14 -11.01
C ILE A 143 -6.61 -7.93 -10.48
N GLY A 144 -7.45 -8.97 -10.55
CA GLY A 144 -8.81 -8.92 -10.02
C GLY A 144 -8.86 -8.57 -8.53
N ILE A 145 -7.98 -9.19 -7.73
CA ILE A 145 -7.88 -8.91 -6.30
C ILE A 145 -7.35 -7.48 -6.04
N PHE A 146 -6.38 -6.99 -6.82
CA PHE A 146 -5.91 -5.60 -6.71
C PHE A 146 -7.01 -4.59 -7.02
N VAL A 147 -7.77 -4.81 -8.10
CA VAL A 147 -8.90 -3.96 -8.48
C VAL A 147 -9.98 -3.99 -7.39
N PHE A 148 -10.33 -5.18 -6.91
CA PHE A 148 -11.29 -5.33 -5.81
C PHE A 148 -10.83 -4.61 -4.54
N SER A 149 -9.57 -4.81 -4.13
CA SER A 149 -8.97 -4.13 -2.97
C SER A 149 -9.00 -2.62 -3.14
N PHE A 150 -8.67 -2.12 -4.33
CA PHE A 150 -8.72 -0.69 -4.63
C PHE A 150 -10.15 -0.12 -4.49
N ILE A 151 -11.16 -0.80 -5.02
CA ILE A 151 -12.57 -0.39 -4.90
C ILE A 151 -12.97 -0.40 -3.43
N LEU A 152 -12.71 -1.50 -2.71
CA LEU A 152 -13.06 -1.67 -1.31
C LEU A 152 -12.44 -0.58 -0.42
N LYS A 153 -11.16 -0.24 -0.64
CA LYS A 153 -10.47 0.84 0.06
C LYS A 153 -11.18 2.18 -0.12
N ASN A 154 -11.54 2.54 -1.35
CA ASN A 154 -12.23 3.80 -1.63
C ASN A 154 -13.64 3.83 -1.02
N LEU A 155 -14.36 2.71 -1.04
CA LEU A 155 -15.65 2.59 -0.35
C LEU A 155 -15.49 2.79 1.16
N ILE A 156 -14.48 2.17 1.77
CA ILE A 156 -14.18 2.37 3.19
C ILE A 156 -13.92 3.85 3.47
N TYR A 157 -13.13 4.53 2.64
CA TYR A 157 -12.83 5.96 2.86
C TYR A 157 -14.07 6.86 2.72
N LEU A 158 -14.99 6.51 1.82
CA LEU A 158 -16.24 7.26 1.60
C LEU A 158 -17.25 7.07 2.74
N PHE A 159 -17.36 5.85 3.26
CA PHE A 159 -18.38 5.48 4.25
C PHE A 159 -17.86 5.38 5.69
N HIS A 160 -16.60 5.70 5.95
CA HIS A 160 -16.05 5.63 7.30
C HIS A 160 -16.71 6.67 8.22
N LYS A 161 -17.10 6.25 9.43
CA LYS A 161 -17.78 7.12 10.42
C LYS A 161 -17.02 8.41 10.75
N GLN A 162 -15.69 8.38 10.69
CA GLN A 162 -14.83 9.51 11.03
C GLN A 162 -14.50 10.46 9.85
N ASN A 163 -15.27 10.44 8.75
CA ASN A 163 -15.13 11.36 7.60
C ASN A 163 -13.67 11.68 7.24
N VAL A 164 -12.93 10.65 6.79
CA VAL A 164 -11.49 10.75 6.53
C VAL A 164 -11.14 11.57 5.28
N LEU A 165 -12.07 11.65 4.32
CA LEU A 165 -11.94 12.49 3.13
C LEU A 165 -12.36 13.95 3.41
N PRO A 166 -11.94 14.92 2.59
CA PRO A 166 -12.42 16.31 2.71
C PRO A 166 -13.95 16.43 2.66
N GLU A 167 -14.53 17.45 3.26
CA GLU A 167 -16.00 17.60 3.36
C GLU A 167 -16.65 17.76 1.99
N LYS A 168 -16.11 18.71 1.21
CA LYS A 168 -16.70 19.11 -0.05
C LYS A 168 -16.51 18.00 -1.08
N TRP A 169 -17.60 17.63 -1.75
CA TRP A 169 -17.65 16.50 -2.68
C TRP A 169 -16.62 16.61 -3.82
N TYR A 170 -16.39 17.81 -4.36
CA TYR A 170 -15.40 18.02 -5.42
C TYR A 170 -13.96 17.71 -4.98
N TYR A 171 -13.60 17.94 -3.71
CA TYR A 171 -12.29 17.55 -3.18
C TYR A 171 -12.17 16.04 -2.98
N LYS A 172 -13.28 15.34 -2.67
CA LYS A 172 -13.28 13.88 -2.60
C LYS A 172 -12.99 13.29 -3.99
N PHE A 173 -13.68 13.81 -5.01
CA PHE A 173 -13.45 13.41 -6.40
C PHE A 173 -12.01 13.69 -6.83
N LEU A 174 -11.53 14.92 -6.57
CA LEU A 174 -10.16 15.30 -6.89
C LEU A 174 -9.14 14.37 -6.24
N TYR A 175 -9.29 14.06 -4.94
CA TYR A 175 -8.43 13.11 -4.23
C TYR A 175 -8.41 11.72 -4.88
N ILE A 176 -9.59 11.16 -5.18
CA ILE A 176 -9.69 9.81 -5.75
C ILE A 176 -9.06 9.79 -7.15
N CYS A 177 -9.37 10.76 -8.00
CA CYS A 177 -8.86 10.78 -9.36
C CYS A 177 -7.34 11.03 -9.41
N THR A 178 -6.84 12.06 -8.71
CA THR A 178 -5.44 12.49 -8.87
C THR A 178 -4.46 11.74 -7.97
N LEU A 179 -4.88 11.28 -6.79
CA LEU A 179 -3.98 10.63 -5.81
C LEU A 179 -4.20 9.13 -5.69
N GLN A 180 -5.31 8.59 -6.21
CA GLN A 180 -5.58 7.15 -6.20
C GLN A 180 -5.51 6.55 -7.60
N ILE A 181 -6.36 6.99 -8.54
CA ILE A 181 -6.49 6.35 -9.85
C ILE A 181 -5.27 6.62 -10.75
N VAL A 182 -5.01 7.88 -11.07
CA VAL A 182 -3.94 8.26 -12.02
C VAL A 182 -2.57 7.71 -11.59
N PRO A 183 -2.13 7.83 -10.32
CA PRO A 183 -0.83 7.32 -9.91
C PRO A 183 -0.73 5.79 -10.02
N VAL A 184 -1.81 5.06 -9.74
CA VAL A 184 -1.84 3.59 -9.88
C VAL A 184 -1.72 3.18 -11.34
N LEU A 185 -2.36 3.90 -12.27
CA LEU A 185 -2.22 3.66 -13.71
C LEU A 185 -0.79 3.93 -14.20
N VAL A 186 -0.16 5.01 -13.71
CA VAL A 186 1.24 5.32 -14.02
C VAL A 186 2.17 4.22 -13.49
N LEU A 187 1.96 3.77 -12.25
CA LEU A 187 2.71 2.66 -11.66
C LEU A 187 2.56 1.38 -12.48
N TRP A 188 1.33 1.05 -12.90
CA TRP A 188 1.06 -0.13 -13.70
C TRP A 188 1.76 -0.07 -15.05
N LYS A 189 1.68 1.09 -15.73
CA LYS A 189 2.40 1.32 -16.97
C LYS A 189 3.90 1.14 -16.77
N PHE A 190 4.46 1.74 -15.72
CA PHE A 190 5.90 1.67 -15.46
C PHE A 190 6.42 0.26 -15.11
N LEU A 191 5.59 -0.59 -14.48
CA LEU A 191 5.99 -1.95 -14.12
C LEU A 191 5.85 -2.96 -15.28
N PHE A 192 4.92 -2.74 -16.22
CA PHE A 192 4.53 -3.76 -17.20
C PHE A 192 4.65 -3.34 -18.68
N TYR A 193 4.92 -2.06 -18.98
CA TYR A 193 5.03 -1.51 -20.35
C TYR A 193 6.33 -0.72 -20.52
#